data_AF-A0A8E2JJ57-F1
#
_entry.id   AF-A0A8E2JJ57-F1
#
_cell.length_a   1.000
_cell.length_b   1.000
_cell.length_c   1.000
_cell.angle_alpha   90.00
_cell.angle_beta   90.00
_cell.angle_gamma   90.00
#
_symmetry.space_group_name_H-M   'P 1'
#
loop_
_entity.id
_entity.type
_entity.pdbx_description
1 polymer ?
#
loop_
_entity_poly.entity_id
_entity_poly.type
_entity_poly.pdbx_seq_one_letter_code
_entity_poly.pdbx_strand_id
1 'polypeptide(L)'
;MSTNHHTVVGLKSSFLRTQTRILSQQLQPSEQWLGGVESAGNIPENVIRDVTREVNRQLRRHNKTVYSSLSIRHVAEQIDQLYWDSAAPDLEVHDPVAATNDEEGATSNIRVEDDLRLDENIAKLPPTWTPSYSIRPLPTSSSSSSPATQEAYTNILTRLHSISARRLTLAQKLSTYRTLLILLKPYRNPQSTIQPNLVTRDATLGAELLKTRTLAIRVAGRVAERFGDGQVERGRVEVEDGDMDVVEDERAKLDSVIRSW
;
A
#
# COMPACT_ATOMS: atom_id res chain seq x y z
N MET A 1 -5.18 1.26 -42.80
CA MET A 1 -6.11 1.67 -41.73
C MET A 1 -5.81 0.84 -40.51
N SER A 2 -5.11 1.41 -39.52
CA SER A 2 -4.73 0.70 -38.29
C SER A 2 -5.98 0.29 -37.53
N THR A 3 -6.18 -1.02 -37.44
CA THR A 3 -7.29 -1.59 -36.72
C THR A 3 -6.93 -1.60 -35.24
N ASN A 4 -7.64 -0.81 -34.43
CA ASN A 4 -7.47 -0.67 -32.97
C ASN A 4 -7.79 -1.98 -32.21
N HIS A 5 -7.08 -3.07 -32.50
CA HIS A 5 -7.16 -4.36 -31.80
C HIS A 5 -6.47 -4.32 -30.43
N HIS A 6 -5.84 -3.21 -30.07
CA HIS A 6 -5.11 -3.06 -28.81
C HIS A 6 -6.01 -2.79 -27.59
N THR A 7 -7.33 -2.59 -27.78
CA THR A 7 -8.27 -2.36 -26.67
C THR A 7 -9.25 -3.53 -26.53
N VAL A 8 -9.65 -3.85 -25.30
CA VAL A 8 -10.64 -4.91 -25.01
C VAL A 8 -11.96 -4.65 -25.73
N VAL A 9 -12.43 -3.39 -25.73
CA VAL A 9 -13.61 -2.96 -26.50
C VAL A 9 -13.40 -3.16 -28.01
N GLY A 10 -12.19 -2.91 -28.52
CA GLY A 10 -11.80 -3.19 -29.89
C GLY A 10 -11.95 -4.66 -30.27
N LEU A 11 -11.47 -5.57 -29.42
CA LEU A 11 -11.60 -7.02 -29.60
C LEU A 11 -13.07 -7.50 -29.52
N LYS A 12 -13.84 -7.00 -28.55
CA LYS A 12 -15.28 -7.29 -28.43
C LYS A 12 -16.02 -6.83 -29.68
N SER A 13 -15.74 -5.63 -30.17
CA SER A 13 -16.36 -5.08 -31.38
C SER A 13 -15.98 -5.86 -32.65
N SER A 14 -14.74 -6.34 -32.77
CA SER A 14 -14.31 -7.14 -33.92
C SER A 14 -14.97 -8.53 -33.91
N PHE A 15 -15.09 -9.16 -32.75
CA PHE A 15 -15.85 -10.40 -32.58
C PHE A 15 -17.33 -10.23 -32.95
N LEU A 16 -17.99 -9.18 -32.47
CA LEU A 16 -19.37 -8.91 -32.85
C LEU A 16 -19.52 -8.68 -34.36
N ARG A 17 -18.55 -8.02 -35.00
CA ARG A 17 -18.53 -7.87 -36.48
C ARG A 17 -18.37 -9.19 -37.21
N THR A 18 -17.57 -10.13 -36.71
CA THR A 18 -17.44 -11.45 -37.35
C THR A 18 -18.71 -12.27 -37.18
N GLN A 19 -19.32 -12.26 -35.99
CA GLN A 19 -20.59 -12.96 -35.74
C GLN A 19 -21.74 -12.39 -36.56
N THR A 20 -21.89 -11.07 -36.59
CA THR A 20 -22.91 -10.41 -37.44
C THR A 20 -22.70 -10.73 -38.92
N ARG A 21 -21.45 -10.84 -39.41
CA ARG A 21 -21.17 -11.27 -40.79
C ARG A 21 -21.67 -12.70 -41.05
N ILE A 22 -21.42 -13.63 -40.13
CA ILE A 22 -21.89 -15.02 -40.24
C ILE A 22 -23.42 -15.07 -40.27
N LEU A 23 -24.07 -14.37 -39.34
CA LEU A 23 -25.54 -14.33 -39.24
C LEU A 23 -26.21 -13.55 -40.39
N SER A 24 -25.48 -12.65 -41.05
CA SER A 24 -25.96 -11.88 -42.21
C SER A 24 -25.85 -12.62 -43.54
N GLN A 25 -25.41 -13.88 -43.53
CA GLN A 25 -25.27 -14.67 -44.74
C GLN A 25 -26.62 -14.77 -45.46
N GLN A 26 -26.57 -14.71 -46.79
CA GLN A 26 -27.78 -14.77 -47.61
C GLN A 26 -28.43 -16.13 -47.46
N LEU A 27 -29.74 -16.11 -47.28
CA LEU A 27 -30.56 -17.31 -47.23
C LEU A 27 -30.64 -17.87 -48.64
N GLN A 28 -30.22 -19.12 -48.79
CA GLN A 28 -30.43 -19.92 -49.99
C GLN A 28 -31.40 -21.05 -49.62
N PRO A 29 -32.41 -21.33 -50.44
CA PRO A 29 -33.27 -22.50 -50.23
C PRO A 29 -32.41 -23.77 -50.26
N SER A 30 -32.65 -24.70 -49.34
CA SER A 30 -31.93 -25.98 -49.34
C SER A 30 -32.34 -26.83 -50.55
N GLU A 31 -31.40 -27.58 -51.11
CA GLU A 31 -31.65 -28.46 -52.26
C GLU A 31 -32.73 -29.51 -51.96
N GLN A 32 -32.80 -29.98 -50.70
CA GLN A 32 -33.84 -30.89 -50.22
C GLN A 32 -35.24 -30.27 -50.24
N TRP A 33 -35.35 -28.97 -49.94
CA TRP A 33 -36.61 -28.25 -50.00
C TRP A 33 -37.03 -28.00 -51.44
N LEU A 34 -36.09 -27.62 -52.32
CA LEU A 34 -36.34 -27.45 -53.75
C LEU A 34 -36.85 -28.73 -54.41
N GLY A 35 -36.21 -29.88 -54.15
CA GLY A 35 -36.66 -31.17 -54.69
C GLY A 35 -38.06 -31.59 -54.20
N GLY A 36 -38.44 -31.21 -52.99
CA GLY A 36 -39.79 -31.41 -52.46
C GLY A 36 -40.85 -30.51 -53.11
N VAL A 37 -40.49 -29.26 -53.44
CA VAL A 37 -41.37 -28.30 -54.13
C VAL A 37 -41.54 -28.67 -55.61
N GLU A 38 -40.47 -29.11 -56.28
CA GLU A 38 -40.52 -29.64 -57.65
C GLU A 38 -41.41 -30.88 -57.75
N SER A 39 -41.29 -31.81 -56.79
CA SER A 39 -42.13 -33.02 -56.71
C SER A 39 -43.60 -32.68 -56.44
N ALA A 40 -43.88 -31.57 -55.74
CA ALA A 40 -45.23 -31.12 -55.43
C ALA A 40 -45.87 -30.25 -56.52
N GLY A 41 -45.11 -29.78 -57.52
CA GLY A 41 -45.60 -29.04 -58.69
C GLY A 41 -46.31 -27.70 -58.42
N ASN A 42 -46.28 -27.19 -57.18
CA ASN A 42 -47.20 -26.15 -56.73
C ASN A 42 -46.66 -24.70 -56.85
N ILE A 43 -45.35 -24.50 -57.00
CA ILE A 43 -44.75 -23.15 -57.00
C ILE A 43 -43.69 -23.06 -58.10
N PRO A 44 -43.77 -22.08 -59.02
CA PRO A 44 -42.76 -21.88 -60.04
C PRO A 44 -41.45 -21.34 -59.44
N GLU A 45 -40.32 -21.86 -59.91
CA GLU A 45 -38.97 -21.48 -59.46
C GLU A 45 -38.70 -19.97 -59.52
N ASN A 46 -39.28 -19.29 -60.52
CA ASN A 46 -39.16 -17.84 -60.68
C ASN A 46 -39.70 -17.06 -59.48
N VAL A 47 -40.84 -17.50 -58.92
CA VAL A 47 -41.45 -16.86 -57.73
C VAL A 47 -40.59 -17.12 -56.50
N ILE A 48 -40.02 -18.32 -56.38
CA ILE A 48 -39.09 -18.67 -55.29
C ILE A 48 -37.84 -17.77 -55.37
N ARG A 49 -37.28 -17.58 -56.56
CA ARG A 49 -36.13 -16.70 -56.79
C ARG A 49 -36.44 -15.23 -56.47
N ASP A 50 -37.62 -14.77 -56.83
CA ASP A 50 -38.02 -13.37 -56.56
C ASP A 50 -38.29 -13.13 -55.07
N VAL A 51 -38.95 -14.07 -54.39
CA VAL A 51 -39.19 -14.01 -52.94
C VAL A 51 -37.87 -14.11 -52.18
N THR A 52 -36.99 -15.04 -52.53
CA THR A 52 -35.66 -15.16 -51.89
C THR A 52 -34.82 -13.90 -52.10
N ARG A 53 -34.90 -13.27 -53.28
CA ARG A 53 -34.26 -11.97 -53.54
C ARG A 53 -34.83 -10.86 -52.65
N GLU A 54 -36.14 -10.78 -52.52
CA GLU A 54 -36.80 -9.76 -51.69
C GLU A 54 -36.53 -9.95 -50.19
N VAL A 55 -36.58 -11.19 -49.71
CA VAL A 55 -36.22 -11.54 -48.32
C VAL A 55 -34.75 -11.19 -48.05
N ASN A 56 -33.83 -11.57 -48.95
CA ASN A 56 -32.42 -11.20 -48.81
C ASN A 56 -32.20 -9.67 -48.88
N ARG A 57 -33.01 -8.94 -49.65
CA ARG A 57 -32.98 -7.47 -49.68
C ARG A 57 -33.44 -6.86 -48.35
N GLN A 58 -34.52 -7.37 -47.78
CA GLN A 58 -35.02 -6.93 -46.47
C GLN A 58 -34.02 -7.27 -45.35
N LEU A 59 -33.43 -8.47 -45.38
CA LEU A 59 -32.41 -8.91 -44.42
C LEU A 59 -31.19 -7.98 -44.44
N ARG A 60 -30.70 -7.60 -45.63
CA ARG A 60 -29.59 -6.64 -45.76
C ARG A 60 -29.94 -5.25 -45.21
N ARG A 61 -31.17 -4.78 -45.45
CA ARG A 61 -31.65 -3.49 -44.89
C ARG A 61 -31.69 -3.55 -43.36
N HIS A 62 -32.30 -4.59 -42.80
CA HIS A 62 -32.38 -4.81 -41.36
C HIS A 62 -31.00 -4.93 -40.71
N ASN A 63 -30.09 -5.70 -41.33
CA ASN A 63 -28.73 -5.86 -40.81
C ASN A 63 -27.99 -4.52 -40.74
N LYS A 64 -28.11 -3.68 -41.78
CA LYS A 64 -27.50 -2.35 -41.81
C LYS A 64 -28.10 -1.38 -40.79
N THR A 65 -29.40 -1.48 -40.50
CA THR A 65 -30.07 -0.60 -39.52
C THR A 65 -29.80 -1.03 -38.09
N VAL A 66 -29.85 -2.33 -37.78
CA VAL A 66 -29.71 -2.86 -36.42
C VAL A 66 -28.24 -2.95 -36.01
N TYR A 67 -27.40 -3.49 -36.89
CA TYR A 67 -25.97 -3.70 -36.62
C TYR A 67 -25.12 -2.58 -37.22
N SER A 68 -25.45 -1.33 -36.89
CA SER A 68 -24.62 -0.19 -37.25
C SER A 68 -23.25 -0.30 -36.55
N SER A 69 -22.21 0.30 -37.13
CA SER A 69 -20.87 0.30 -36.53
C SER A 69 -20.84 0.94 -35.14
N LEU A 70 -21.71 1.93 -34.91
CA LEU A 70 -21.90 2.60 -33.63
C LEU A 70 -22.63 1.69 -32.63
N SER A 71 -23.69 1.00 -33.06
CA SER A 71 -24.44 0.05 -32.22
C SER A 71 -23.56 -1.10 -31.72
N ILE A 72 -22.72 -1.66 -32.61
CA ILE A 72 -21.79 -2.73 -32.25
C ILE A 72 -20.77 -2.25 -31.21
N ARG A 73 -20.29 -1.01 -31.34
CA ARG A 73 -19.37 -0.43 -30.37
C ARG A 73 -20.06 -0.22 -29.01
N HIS A 74 -21.28 0.32 -29.02
CA HIS A 74 -22.05 0.56 -27.80
C HIS A 74 -22.35 -0.75 -27.04
N VAL A 75 -22.76 -1.82 -27.75
CA VAL A 75 -22.96 -3.14 -27.12
C VAL A 75 -21.64 -3.69 -26.57
N ALA A 76 -20.51 -3.51 -27.28
CA ALA A 76 -19.21 -3.91 -26.77
C ALA A 76 -18.82 -3.16 -25.48
N GLU A 77 -19.15 -1.87 -25.38
CA GLU A 77 -18.96 -1.05 -24.18
C GLU A 77 -19.89 -1.48 -23.04
N GLN A 78 -21.17 -1.77 -23.31
CA GLN A 78 -22.11 -2.30 -22.31
C GLN A 78 -21.66 -3.66 -21.76
N ILE A 79 -21.18 -4.57 -22.62
CA ILE A 79 -20.62 -5.86 -22.19
C ILE A 79 -19.35 -5.64 -21.36
N ASP A 80 -18.58 -4.59 -21.65
CA ASP A 80 -17.45 -4.22 -20.82
C ASP A 80 -17.90 -3.72 -19.45
N GLN A 81 -18.86 -2.81 -19.39
CA GLN A 81 -19.45 -2.31 -18.15
C GLN A 81 -20.03 -3.45 -17.31
N LEU A 82 -20.89 -4.30 -17.88
CA LEU A 82 -21.44 -5.46 -17.18
C LEU A 82 -20.36 -6.43 -16.70
N TYR A 83 -19.26 -6.59 -17.45
CA TYR A 83 -18.14 -7.41 -16.99
C TYR A 83 -17.45 -6.77 -15.78
N TRP A 84 -17.24 -5.45 -15.80
CA TRP A 84 -16.69 -4.72 -14.65
C TRP A 84 -17.64 -4.72 -13.46
N ASP A 85 -18.94 -4.56 -13.70
CA ASP A 85 -20.00 -4.53 -12.68
C ASP A 85 -20.29 -5.92 -12.12
N SER A 86 -20.06 -7.01 -12.86
CA SER A 86 -20.16 -8.39 -12.36
C SER A 86 -18.86 -8.89 -11.73
N ALA A 87 -17.72 -8.37 -12.18
CA ALA A 87 -16.42 -8.60 -11.55
C ALA A 87 -16.24 -7.76 -10.26
N ALA A 88 -16.98 -6.66 -10.12
CA ALA A 88 -17.30 -6.06 -8.83
C ALA A 88 -18.41 -6.91 -8.21
N PRO A 89 -18.12 -7.85 -7.30
CA PRO A 89 -19.18 -8.67 -6.74
C PRO A 89 -20.22 -7.76 -6.08
N ASP A 90 -21.47 -7.95 -6.49
CA ASP A 90 -22.68 -7.47 -5.83
C ASP A 90 -22.68 -8.07 -4.42
N LEU A 91 -21.96 -7.41 -3.51
CA LEU A 91 -21.96 -7.66 -2.07
C LEU A 91 -23.07 -6.82 -1.43
N GLU A 92 -24.29 -6.90 -1.99
CA GLU A 92 -25.48 -6.76 -1.17
C GLU A 92 -25.54 -7.97 -0.24
N VAL A 93 -24.84 -7.84 0.88
CA VAL A 93 -25.34 -8.13 2.23
C VAL A 93 -26.47 -9.17 2.26
N HIS A 94 -26.10 -10.45 2.22
CA HIS A 94 -26.95 -11.48 2.82
C HIS A 94 -26.66 -11.55 4.33
N ASP A 95 -26.90 -10.44 5.05
CA ASP A 95 -27.06 -10.41 6.51
C ASP A 95 -27.85 -9.15 6.94
N PRO A 96 -29.18 -9.20 7.10
CA PRO A 96 -30.01 -8.02 7.30
C PRO A 96 -30.08 -7.56 8.79
N VAL A 97 -28.99 -7.66 9.57
CA VAL A 97 -29.05 -7.32 11.02
C VAL A 97 -27.90 -6.45 11.55
N ALA A 98 -26.97 -5.96 10.72
CA ALA A 98 -25.87 -5.12 11.24
C ALA A 98 -25.58 -3.89 10.38
N ALA A 99 -26.59 -3.06 10.13
CA ALA A 99 -26.41 -1.72 9.60
C ALA A 99 -26.29 -0.71 10.75
N THR A 100 -25.13 -0.65 11.39
CA THR A 100 -24.71 0.53 12.14
C THR A 100 -23.21 0.76 11.93
N ASN A 101 -22.92 1.81 11.15
CA ASN A 101 -21.71 2.62 11.18
C ASN A 101 -20.38 1.86 11.07
N ASP A 102 -19.77 1.86 9.88
CA ASP A 102 -18.32 2.01 9.70
C ASP A 102 -18.01 2.24 8.20
N GLU A 103 -17.80 3.50 7.82
CA GLU A 103 -17.23 3.88 6.52
C GLU A 103 -15.70 3.65 6.47
N GLU A 104 -15.28 2.40 6.68
CA GLU A 104 -13.89 1.95 6.48
C GLU A 104 -13.81 0.58 5.74
N GLY A 105 -14.86 0.20 5.01
CA GLY A 105 -14.94 -1.02 4.20
C GLY A 105 -14.14 -0.98 2.89
N ALA A 106 -12.91 -0.50 2.92
CA ALA A 106 -12.04 -0.41 1.75
C ALA A 106 -11.60 -1.82 1.28
N THR A 107 -12.33 -2.37 0.31
CA THR A 107 -11.83 -3.37 -0.66
C THR A 107 -11.29 -4.67 -0.06
N SER A 108 -12.18 -5.59 0.29
CA SER A 108 -11.83 -6.98 0.62
C SER A 108 -11.29 -7.80 -0.57
N ASN A 109 -11.10 -7.19 -1.75
CA ASN A 109 -10.74 -7.90 -2.97
C ASN A 109 -9.34 -7.49 -3.43
N ILE A 110 -8.51 -8.50 -3.69
CA ILE A 110 -7.17 -8.34 -4.27
C ILE A 110 -7.32 -8.04 -5.76
N ARG A 111 -6.72 -6.95 -6.22
CA ARG A 111 -6.62 -6.63 -7.65
C ARG A 111 -5.42 -7.34 -8.25
N VAL A 112 -5.45 -7.57 -9.58
CA VAL A 112 -4.34 -8.21 -10.32
C VAL A 112 -3.02 -7.44 -10.14
N GLU A 113 -3.09 -6.13 -9.93
CA GLU A 113 -1.93 -5.25 -9.77
C GLU A 113 -1.55 -4.99 -8.30
N ASP A 114 -2.23 -5.63 -7.33
CA ASP A 114 -1.90 -5.42 -5.92
C ASP A 114 -0.57 -6.10 -5.58
N ASP A 115 0.38 -5.32 -5.06
CA ASP A 115 1.68 -5.85 -4.65
C ASP A 115 1.53 -6.74 -3.41
N LEU A 116 1.69 -8.05 -3.59
CA LEU A 116 1.68 -9.06 -2.52
C LEU A 116 2.88 -8.99 -1.59
N ARG A 117 3.77 -8.00 -1.78
CA ARG A 117 4.76 -7.66 -0.77
C ARG A 117 4.10 -6.90 0.38
N LEU A 118 3.02 -6.14 0.21
CA LEU A 118 2.46 -5.36 1.32
C LEU A 118 1.63 -6.24 2.26
N ASP A 119 1.83 -6.08 3.57
CA ASP A 119 1.12 -6.90 4.58
C ASP A 119 -0.40 -6.71 4.52
N GLU A 120 -0.86 -5.51 4.16
CA GLU A 120 -2.27 -5.18 3.93
C GLU A 120 -2.88 -6.00 2.79
N ASN A 121 -2.14 -6.24 1.71
CA ASN A 121 -2.62 -7.02 0.57
C ASN A 121 -2.56 -8.52 0.85
N ILE A 122 -1.58 -8.97 1.65
CA ILE A 122 -1.51 -10.34 2.13
C ILE A 122 -2.71 -10.66 3.03
N ALA A 123 -3.17 -9.72 3.87
CA ALA A 123 -4.33 -9.90 4.75
C ALA A 123 -5.66 -10.08 3.98
N LYS A 124 -5.74 -9.60 2.75
CA LYS A 124 -6.92 -9.76 1.88
C LYS A 124 -7.00 -11.15 1.22
N LEU A 125 -5.97 -11.98 1.34
CA LEU A 125 -5.95 -13.31 0.70
C LEU A 125 -6.96 -14.24 1.39
N PRO A 126 -7.79 -14.97 0.63
CA PRO A 126 -8.73 -15.90 1.22
C PRO A 126 -7.98 -17.09 1.86
N PRO A 127 -8.47 -17.66 2.97
CA PRO A 127 -7.81 -18.79 3.62
C PRO A 127 -7.92 -20.08 2.80
N THR A 128 -8.89 -20.18 1.89
CA THR A 128 -9.12 -21.34 1.04
C THR A 128 -9.24 -20.94 -0.43
N TRP A 129 -8.70 -21.77 -1.32
CA TRP A 129 -8.81 -21.59 -2.75
C TRP A 129 -10.14 -22.19 -3.23
N THR A 130 -11.19 -21.38 -3.33
CA THR A 130 -12.45 -21.83 -3.94
C THR A 130 -12.38 -21.65 -5.47
N PRO A 131 -12.52 -22.73 -6.27
CA PRO A 131 -12.51 -22.65 -7.73
C PRO A 131 -13.60 -21.74 -8.33
N SER A 132 -14.59 -21.35 -7.54
CA SER A 132 -15.69 -20.47 -7.95
C SER A 132 -15.24 -19.11 -8.50
N TYR A 133 -14.05 -18.63 -8.10
CA TYR A 133 -13.49 -17.35 -8.55
C TYR A 133 -12.63 -17.46 -9.82
N SER A 134 -12.37 -18.67 -10.35
CA SER A 134 -11.64 -18.82 -11.61
C SER A 134 -12.58 -18.65 -12.81
N ILE A 135 -12.74 -17.40 -13.28
CA ILE A 135 -13.55 -17.02 -14.44
C ILE A 135 -13.06 -17.66 -15.77
N ARG A 136 -11.93 -18.36 -15.78
CA ARG A 136 -11.46 -19.15 -16.93
C ARG A 136 -11.52 -20.64 -16.59
N PRO A 137 -12.52 -21.38 -17.11
CA PRO A 137 -12.42 -22.83 -17.20
C PRO A 137 -11.24 -23.12 -18.15
N LEU A 138 -10.10 -23.53 -17.59
CA LEU A 138 -9.03 -24.07 -18.41
C LEU A 138 -9.57 -25.38 -19.03
N PRO A 139 -9.50 -25.59 -20.35
CA PRO A 139 -10.21 -26.68 -21.03
C PRO A 139 -9.58 -28.07 -20.80
N THR A 140 -8.79 -28.24 -19.75
CA THR A 140 -8.06 -29.46 -19.45
C THR A 140 -8.09 -29.70 -17.95
N SER A 141 -9.22 -30.20 -17.44
CA SER A 141 -9.30 -31.19 -16.34
C SER A 141 -10.74 -31.27 -15.85
N SER A 142 -11.41 -32.33 -16.29
CA SER A 142 -12.46 -33.06 -15.59
C SER A 142 -12.69 -32.64 -14.13
N SER A 143 -13.90 -32.15 -13.84
CA SER A 143 -14.80 -32.48 -12.71
C SER A 143 -14.27 -33.22 -11.46
N SER A 144 -13.06 -32.90 -11.00
CA SER A 144 -12.46 -33.32 -9.74
C SER A 144 -11.46 -32.24 -9.33
N SER A 145 -11.93 -31.21 -8.64
CA SER A 145 -11.05 -30.24 -7.96
C SER A 145 -10.16 -31.02 -6.99
N SER A 146 -8.91 -31.25 -7.38
CA SER A 146 -7.96 -32.08 -6.64
C SER A 146 -7.64 -31.43 -5.28
N PRO A 147 -7.73 -32.15 -4.15
CA PRO A 147 -7.26 -31.65 -2.84
C PRO A 147 -5.78 -31.20 -2.90
N ALA A 148 -5.01 -31.73 -3.84
CA ALA A 148 -3.61 -31.36 -4.04
C ALA A 148 -3.41 -29.88 -4.42
N THR A 149 -4.36 -29.24 -5.12
CA THR A 149 -4.23 -27.81 -5.47
C THR A 149 -4.55 -26.90 -4.28
N GLN A 150 -5.50 -27.30 -3.45
CA GLN A 150 -5.82 -26.63 -2.19
C GLN A 150 -4.66 -26.74 -1.20
N GLU A 151 -4.07 -27.92 -1.03
CA GLU A 151 -2.90 -28.12 -0.19
C GLU A 151 -1.71 -27.28 -0.68
N ALA A 152 -1.42 -27.29 -1.98
CA ALA A 152 -0.36 -26.46 -2.57
C ALA A 152 -0.57 -24.97 -2.30
N TYR A 153 -1.80 -24.47 -2.40
CA TYR A 153 -2.14 -23.10 -2.07
C TYR A 153 -1.88 -22.77 -0.59
N THR A 154 -2.38 -23.59 0.33
CA THR A 154 -2.18 -23.39 1.77
C THR A 154 -0.70 -23.42 2.16
N ASN A 155 0.10 -24.28 1.53
CA ASN A 155 1.56 -24.33 1.72
C ASN A 155 2.25 -23.03 1.26
N ILE A 156 1.81 -22.44 0.15
CA ILE A 156 2.35 -21.15 -0.32
C ILE A 156 1.91 -20.01 0.60
N LEU A 157 0.65 -20.00 1.06
CA LEU A 157 0.15 -18.99 2.00
C LEU A 157 0.89 -19.01 3.33
N THR A 158 1.05 -20.19 3.94
CA THR A 158 1.79 -20.34 5.20
C THR A 158 3.23 -19.87 5.05
N ARG A 159 3.88 -20.21 3.93
CA ARG A 159 5.21 -19.69 3.59
C ARG A 159 5.21 -18.17 3.43
N LEU A 160 4.23 -17.59 2.75
CA LEU A 160 4.10 -16.15 2.55
C LEU A 160 3.97 -15.42 3.90
N HIS A 161 3.08 -15.90 4.78
CA HIS A 161 2.90 -15.37 6.13
C HIS A 161 4.17 -15.51 6.99
N SER A 162 4.90 -16.62 6.87
CA SER A 162 6.17 -16.79 7.61
C SER A 162 7.24 -15.77 7.18
N ILE A 163 7.31 -15.46 5.89
CA ILE A 163 8.26 -14.49 5.33
C ILE A 163 7.84 -13.06 5.69
N SER A 164 6.54 -12.76 5.64
CA SER A 164 6.02 -11.45 6.03
C SER A 164 6.23 -11.16 7.51
N ALA A 165 5.97 -12.14 8.39
CA ALA A 165 6.28 -12.05 9.82
C ALA A 165 7.78 -11.80 10.06
N ARG A 166 8.68 -12.54 9.37
CA ARG A 166 10.12 -12.30 9.47
C ARG A 166 10.49 -10.88 9.04
N ARG A 167 9.92 -10.37 7.96
CA ARG A 167 10.17 -8.99 7.51
C ARG A 167 9.71 -7.97 8.55
N LEU A 168 8.55 -8.15 9.17
CA LEU A 168 8.05 -7.26 10.22
C LEU A 168 9.01 -7.21 11.42
N THR A 169 9.53 -8.36 11.87
CA THR A 169 10.51 -8.38 12.97
C THR A 169 11.80 -7.64 12.61
N LEU A 170 12.27 -7.74 11.36
CA LEU A 170 13.44 -7.02 10.89
C LEU A 170 13.17 -5.51 10.78
N ALA A 171 11.99 -5.12 10.30
CA ALA A 171 11.60 -3.72 10.22
C ALA A 171 11.52 -3.07 11.61
N GLN A 172 10.99 -3.79 12.61
CA GLN A 172 10.99 -3.36 14.01
C GLN A 172 12.41 -3.22 14.58
N LYS A 173 13.30 -4.19 14.32
CA LYS A 173 14.70 -4.07 14.73
C LYS A 173 15.40 -2.88 14.07
N LEU A 174 15.11 -2.64 12.79
CA LEU A 174 15.64 -1.49 12.08
C LEU A 174 15.13 -0.18 12.70
N SER A 175 13.83 -0.08 13.00
CA SER A 175 13.27 1.11 13.63
C SER A 175 13.89 1.37 15.00
N THR A 176 14.11 0.33 15.82
CA THR A 176 14.78 0.48 17.12
C THR A 176 16.23 0.93 16.99
N TYR A 177 16.98 0.44 16.00
CA TYR A 177 18.34 0.93 15.75
C TYR A 177 18.36 2.36 15.22
N ARG A 178 17.39 2.75 14.39
CA ARG A 178 17.26 4.14 13.92
C ARG A 178 16.93 5.09 15.07
N THR A 179 16.02 4.72 15.97
CA THR A 179 15.69 5.56 17.13
C THR A 179 16.90 5.68 18.06
N LEU A 180 17.62 4.59 18.34
CA LEU A 180 18.87 4.63 19.11
C LEU A 180 19.91 5.54 18.43
N LEU A 181 20.10 5.42 17.12
CA LEU A 181 21.02 6.28 16.36
C LEU A 181 20.63 7.76 16.49
N ILE A 182 19.33 8.08 16.41
CA ILE A 182 18.84 9.45 16.63
C ILE A 182 19.16 9.93 18.04
N LEU A 183 18.96 9.09 19.07
CA LEU A 183 19.31 9.43 20.46
C LEU A 183 20.83 9.58 20.66
N LEU A 184 21.64 8.85 19.91
CA LEU A 184 23.10 8.95 19.96
C LEU A 184 23.63 10.15 19.16
N LYS A 185 22.87 10.66 18.19
CA LYS A 185 23.30 11.76 17.30
C LYS A 185 23.76 13.02 18.07
N PRO A 186 23.09 13.48 19.14
CA PRO A 186 23.56 14.58 20.00
C PRO A 186 24.92 14.33 20.66
N TYR A 187 25.22 13.08 21.02
CA TYR A 187 26.49 12.71 21.67
C TYR A 187 27.68 12.72 20.72
N ARG A 188 27.46 12.80 19.40
CA ARG A 188 28.56 12.87 18.43
C ARG A 188 29.34 14.18 18.54
N ASN A 189 28.67 15.27 18.93
CA ASN A 189 29.27 16.58 19.22
C ASN A 189 28.71 17.10 20.57
N PRO A 190 29.17 16.54 21.70
CA PRO A 190 28.56 16.79 23.00
C PRO A 190 28.75 18.24 23.45
N GLN A 191 29.88 18.86 23.08
CA GLN A 191 30.24 20.26 23.37
C GLN A 191 29.25 21.27 22.76
N SER A 192 28.61 20.92 21.64
CA SER A 192 27.70 21.83 20.93
C SER A 192 26.22 21.54 21.19
N THR A 193 25.84 20.27 21.48
CA THR A 193 24.42 19.85 21.43
C THR A 193 23.81 19.60 22.80
N ILE A 194 24.55 18.99 23.74
CA ILE A 194 23.95 18.51 24.99
C ILE A 194 23.94 19.61 26.04
N GLN A 195 25.04 20.35 26.20
CA GLN A 195 25.13 21.45 27.17
C GLN A 195 26.21 22.47 26.73
N PRO A 196 25.87 23.46 25.87
CA PRO A 196 26.82 24.52 25.49
C PRO A 196 27.27 25.39 26.69
N ASN A 197 26.57 25.29 27.82
CA ASN A 197 26.82 26.07 29.04
C ASN A 197 27.52 25.26 30.15
N LEU A 198 28.09 24.08 29.85
CA LEU A 198 28.93 23.35 30.81
C LEU A 198 30.08 24.26 31.28
N VAL A 199 30.45 24.19 32.56
CA VAL A 199 31.62 24.88 33.13
C VAL A 199 32.89 24.13 32.69
N THR A 200 33.16 24.08 31.39
CA THR A 200 34.50 23.74 30.88
C THR A 200 35.32 25.03 30.82
N ARG A 201 36.65 24.91 30.93
CA ARG A 201 37.57 26.06 30.98
C ARG A 201 37.42 27.03 29.80
N ASP A 202 36.97 26.51 28.64
CA ASP A 202 36.79 27.26 27.40
C ASP A 202 35.32 27.53 27.04
N ALA A 203 34.37 27.27 27.95
CA ALA A 203 32.94 27.51 27.70
C ALA A 203 32.56 28.99 27.84
N THR A 204 31.47 29.37 27.17
CA THR A 204 30.87 30.71 27.24
C THR A 204 30.53 31.13 28.68
N LEU A 205 30.05 30.19 29.49
CA LEU A 205 29.76 30.43 30.91
C LEU A 205 31.03 30.69 31.72
N GLY A 206 32.15 30.04 31.40
CA GLY A 206 33.44 30.30 32.05
C GLY A 206 33.95 31.71 31.80
N ALA A 207 33.79 32.22 30.56
CA ALA A 207 34.12 33.60 30.23
C ALA A 207 33.22 34.61 30.98
N GLU A 208 31.93 34.34 31.11
CA GLU A 208 31.01 35.19 31.88
C GLU A 208 31.30 35.13 33.40
N LEU A 209 31.65 33.96 33.96
CA LEU A 209 32.06 33.85 35.36
C LEU A 209 33.37 34.58 35.68
N LEU A 210 34.31 34.64 34.73
CA LEU A 210 35.51 35.47 34.90
C LEU A 210 35.17 36.98 34.90
N LYS A 211 34.22 37.41 34.05
CA LYS A 211 33.71 38.79 34.07
C LYS A 211 32.98 39.11 35.38
N THR A 212 32.16 38.19 35.90
CA THR A 212 31.50 38.40 37.20
C THR A 212 32.49 38.40 38.36
N ARG A 213 33.51 37.53 38.36
CA ARG A 213 34.58 37.53 39.38
C ARG A 213 35.34 38.86 39.38
N THR A 214 35.71 39.36 38.20
CA THR A 214 36.42 40.66 38.10
C THR A 214 35.55 41.83 38.51
N LEU A 215 34.25 41.83 38.16
CA LEU A 215 33.29 42.82 38.67
C LEU A 215 33.11 42.72 40.19
N ALA A 216 32.99 41.51 40.75
CA ALA A 216 32.86 41.28 42.19
C ALA A 216 34.08 41.78 42.95
N ILE A 217 35.30 41.56 42.44
CA ILE A 217 36.53 42.11 43.02
C ILE A 217 36.52 43.64 43.00
N ARG A 218 36.12 44.26 41.89
CA ARG A 218 36.02 45.73 41.81
C ARG A 218 34.93 46.30 42.72
N VAL A 219 33.79 45.61 42.82
CA VAL A 219 32.70 46.00 43.72
C VAL A 219 33.13 45.83 45.17
N ALA A 220 33.77 44.73 45.54
CA ALA A 220 34.32 44.52 46.88
C ALA A 220 35.37 45.57 47.24
N GLY A 221 36.27 45.90 46.31
CA GLY A 221 37.23 46.99 46.49
C GLY A 221 36.55 48.35 46.70
N ARG A 222 35.55 48.70 45.88
CA ARG A 222 34.82 49.97 46.00
C ARG A 222 33.89 50.02 47.22
N VAL A 223 33.36 48.89 47.67
CA VAL A 223 32.59 48.77 48.92
C VAL A 223 33.53 48.89 50.12
N ALA A 224 34.70 48.26 50.08
CA ALA A 224 35.73 48.45 51.11
C ALA A 224 36.22 49.91 51.17
N GLU A 225 36.38 50.59 50.04
CA GLU A 225 36.70 52.03 50.02
C GLU A 225 35.57 52.92 50.57
N ARG A 226 34.30 52.54 50.37
CA ARG A 226 33.14 53.33 50.86
C ARG A 226 32.71 53.02 52.29
N PHE A 227 32.96 51.82 52.79
CA PHE A 227 32.52 51.35 54.11
C PHE A 227 33.68 50.98 55.04
N GLY A 228 34.93 51.02 54.57
CA GLY A 228 36.13 50.63 55.32
C GLY A 228 36.68 51.67 56.29
N ASP A 229 36.03 52.83 56.42
CA ASP A 229 36.36 53.86 57.43
C ASP A 229 35.33 53.92 58.56
N GLY A 230 34.51 52.87 58.70
CA GLY A 230 33.60 52.66 59.83
C GLY A 230 34.15 51.59 60.77
N GLN A 231 34.88 52.03 61.78
CA GLN A 231 35.30 51.26 62.95
C GLN A 231 34.18 50.34 63.47
N VAL A 232 34.30 49.03 63.29
CA VAL A 232 33.57 48.03 64.08
C VAL A 232 34.58 47.02 64.60
N GLU A 233 34.73 47.06 65.92
CA GLU A 233 35.57 46.17 66.71
C GLU A 233 35.21 44.69 66.55
N ARG A 234 36.28 43.89 66.50
CA ARG A 234 36.48 42.62 67.23
C ARG A 234 35.38 41.56 67.13
N GLY A 235 35.58 40.67 66.17
CA GLY A 235 35.35 39.24 66.34
C GLY A 235 36.63 38.49 65.99
N ARG A 236 37.51 38.28 66.98
CA ARG A 236 38.62 37.32 66.89
C ARG A 236 37.99 35.93 66.72
N VAL A 237 37.86 35.47 65.48
CA VAL A 237 37.75 34.04 65.19
C VAL A 237 39.19 33.57 65.10
N GLU A 238 39.61 32.83 66.12
CA GLU A 238 40.82 32.04 66.07
C GLU A 238 40.66 31.07 64.90
N VAL A 239 41.39 31.34 63.81
CA VAL A 239 41.69 30.31 62.83
C VAL A 239 42.83 29.54 63.46
N GLU A 240 42.45 28.50 64.20
CA GLU A 240 43.33 27.39 64.49
C GLU A 240 43.83 26.89 63.13
N ASP A 241 45.12 27.01 62.86
CA ASP A 241 45.81 26.35 61.75
C ASP A 241 45.72 24.83 61.98
N GLY A 242 44.55 24.27 61.69
CA GLY A 242 44.36 22.86 61.45
C GLY A 242 44.77 22.57 60.03
N ASP A 243 46.01 22.12 59.87
CA ASP A 243 46.51 21.47 58.67
C ASP A 243 45.57 20.29 58.36
N MET A 244 44.56 20.54 57.53
CA MET A 244 43.59 19.54 57.10
C MET A 244 44.15 18.87 55.84
N ASP A 245 45.00 17.88 56.04
CA ASP A 245 45.35 16.86 55.04
C ASP A 245 44.09 16.07 54.68
N VAL A 246 43.24 16.62 53.81
CA VAL A 246 41.98 15.98 53.34
C VAL A 246 42.16 15.41 51.92
N VAL A 247 43.32 15.56 51.29
CA VAL A 247 43.50 15.18 49.88
C VAL A 247 43.98 13.73 49.70
N GLU A 248 44.61 13.11 50.71
CA GLU A 248 45.10 11.73 50.60
C GLU A 248 44.03 10.65 50.87
N ASP A 249 43.03 10.96 51.70
CA ASP A 249 42.01 9.98 52.11
C ASP A 249 41.00 9.62 51.01
N GLU A 250 40.73 10.52 50.06
CA GLU A 250 39.76 10.26 48.98
C GLU A 250 40.26 9.19 48.00
N ARG A 251 41.58 9.13 47.75
CA ARG A 251 42.20 8.11 46.89
C ARG A 251 42.20 6.74 47.56
N ALA A 252 42.49 6.68 48.86
CA ALA A 252 42.40 5.44 49.62
C ALA A 252 40.96 4.89 49.66
N LYS A 253 39.97 5.78 49.75
CA LYS A 253 38.55 5.43 49.69
C LYS A 253 38.16 4.89 48.32
N LEU A 254 38.63 5.49 47.24
CA LEU A 254 38.43 5.03 45.86
C LEU A 254 39.04 3.64 45.62
N ASP A 255 40.27 3.41 46.08
CA ASP A 255 40.93 2.10 46.00
C ASP A 255 40.22 1.01 46.81
N SER A 256 39.62 1.38 47.94
CA SER A 256 38.81 0.44 48.74
C SER A 256 37.56 -0.03 48.00
N VAL A 257 36.90 0.89 47.27
CA VAL A 257 35.70 0.59 46.48
C VAL A 257 36.06 -0.25 45.24
N ILE A 258 37.17 0.05 44.56
CA ILE A 258 37.63 -0.73 43.41
C ILE A 258 38.01 -2.16 43.79
N ARG A 259 38.58 -2.38 44.98
CA ARG A 259 38.86 -3.74 45.50
C ARG A 259 37.62 -4.50 45.94
N SER A 260 36.49 -3.82 46.13
CA SER A 260 35.22 -4.43 46.53
C SER A 260 34.34 -4.88 45.35
N TRP A 261 34.82 -4.68 44.12
CA TRP A 261 34.19 -5.13 42.87
C TRP A 261 34.97 -6.27 42.21
#